data_AF-A0A8T5UJA7-F1
#
_entry.id   AF-A0A8T5UJA7-F1
#
_cell.length_a   1.000
_cell.length_b   1.000
_cell.length_c   1.000
_cell.angle_alpha   90.00
_cell.angle_beta   90.00
_cell.angle_gamma   90.00
#
_symmetry.space_group_name_H-M   'P 1'
#
loop_
_entity.id
_entity.type
_entity.pdbx_description
1 polymer ?
#
loop_
_entity_poly.entity_id
_entity_poly.type
_entity_poly.pdbx_seq_one_letter_code
_entity_poly.pdbx_strand_id
1 'polypeptide(L)'
;DVSEEIAICEHLKNCVFPNFKSFVTYNGRTFDVPYMARRFIYYYNSNPMIKEKDKLYDSVNTIYHLIDLYHNCRRKFKGLYEKYNLTNMEEKLLNLKRENELPSGLVGLCYKKYLEDPLRYVGLVKEVIEHNYWDIYSMPLILQKLLED
;
A
#
# COMPACT_ATOMS: atom_id res chain seq x y z
N ASP A 1 -17.80 5.05 6.47
CA ASP A 1 -19.13 4.49 6.18
C ASP A 1 -18.97 3.35 5.16
N VAL A 2 -19.82 2.32 5.21
CA VAL A 2 -19.83 1.25 4.20
C VAL A 2 -20.12 1.82 2.80
N SER A 3 -20.97 2.86 2.71
CA SER A 3 -21.31 3.51 1.44
C SER A 3 -20.10 4.19 0.78
N GLU A 4 -19.28 4.87 1.58
CA GLU A 4 -18.05 5.52 1.13
C GLU A 4 -17.03 4.52 0.58
N GLU A 5 -16.87 3.38 1.26
CA GLU A 5 -15.91 2.36 0.83
C GLU A 5 -16.34 1.68 -0.47
N ILE A 6 -17.64 1.41 -0.63
CA ILE A 6 -18.20 0.94 -1.91
C ILE A 6 -17.88 1.95 -3.01
N ALA A 7 -18.14 3.25 -2.79
CA ALA A 7 -17.85 4.30 -3.77
C ALA A 7 -16.36 4.36 -4.15
N ILE A 8 -15.44 4.19 -3.19
CA ILE A 8 -14.00 4.08 -3.46
C ILE A 8 -13.71 2.86 -4.34
N CYS A 9 -14.26 1.69 -4.01
CA CYS A 9 -14.06 0.49 -4.83
C CYS A 9 -14.63 0.67 -6.25
N GLU A 10 -15.80 1.28 -6.42
CA GLU A 10 -16.36 1.57 -7.75
C GLU A 10 -15.44 2.50 -8.54
N HIS A 11 -14.95 3.56 -7.90
CA HIS A 11 -14.04 4.51 -8.53
C HIS A 11 -12.72 3.83 -8.93
N LEU A 12 -12.13 3.00 -8.07
CA LEU A 12 -10.93 2.24 -8.38
C LEU A 12 -11.15 1.32 -9.59
N LYS A 13 -12.25 0.55 -9.58
CA LYS A 13 -12.59 -0.40 -10.64
C LYS A 13 -12.85 0.27 -11.99
N ASN A 14 -13.64 1.34 -12.00
CA ASN A 14 -14.17 1.91 -13.23
C ASN A 14 -13.35 3.09 -13.77
N CYS A 15 -12.66 3.82 -12.88
CA CYS A 15 -11.98 5.07 -13.24
C CYS A 15 -10.47 5.01 -13.06
N VAL A 16 -9.94 4.27 -12.07
CA VAL A 16 -8.49 4.28 -11.81
C VAL A 16 -7.80 3.13 -12.53
N PHE A 17 -8.12 1.89 -12.20
CA PHE A 17 -7.38 0.72 -12.68
C PHE A 17 -7.31 0.58 -14.21
N PRO A 18 -8.37 0.87 -14.99
CA PRO A 18 -8.30 0.77 -16.45
C PRO A 18 -7.24 1.69 -17.10
N ASN A 19 -6.80 2.74 -16.40
CA ASN A 19 -5.83 3.70 -16.91
C ASN A 19 -4.37 3.30 -16.65
N PHE A 20 -4.11 2.20 -15.94
CA PHE A 20 -2.76 1.77 -15.59
C PHE A 20 -2.53 0.30 -15.92
N LYS A 21 -1.27 -0.04 -16.22
CA LYS A 21 -0.85 -1.43 -16.52
C LYS A 21 -0.18 -2.11 -15.34
N SER A 22 0.15 -1.37 -14.29
CA SER A 22 1.03 -1.84 -13.23
C SER A 22 0.69 -1.23 -11.89
N PHE A 23 0.87 -2.01 -10.84
CA PHE A 23 0.91 -1.55 -9.46
C PHE A 23 2.36 -1.50 -9.00
N VAL A 24 2.79 -0.34 -8.51
CA VAL A 24 4.04 -0.19 -7.77
C VAL A 24 3.67 -0.17 -6.30
N THR A 25 4.22 -1.10 -5.53
CA THR A 25 3.86 -1.28 -4.12
C THR A 25 5.10 -1.55 -3.27
N TYR A 26 4.98 -1.42 -1.96
CA TYR A 26 6.00 -1.84 -1.03
C TYR A 26 5.44 -2.94 -0.12
N ASN A 27 5.81 -4.20 -0.39
CA ASN A 27 5.22 -5.39 0.25
C ASN A 27 3.71 -5.56 -0.01
N GLY A 28 3.19 -4.94 -1.08
CA GLY A 28 1.77 -4.98 -1.43
C GLY A 28 1.32 -6.32 -1.99
N ARG A 29 2.26 -7.17 -2.42
CA ARG A 29 1.95 -8.57 -2.78
C ARG A 29 1.36 -9.35 -1.61
N THR A 30 1.83 -9.09 -0.40
CA THR A 30 1.41 -9.82 0.81
C THR A 30 0.28 -9.10 1.56
N PHE A 31 0.08 -7.80 1.30
CA PHE A 31 -0.89 -6.99 2.04
C PHE A 31 -1.95 -6.33 1.14
N ASP A 32 -1.58 -5.32 0.36
CA ASP A 32 -2.51 -4.44 -0.36
C ASP A 32 -3.36 -5.18 -1.40
N VAL A 33 -2.74 -5.99 -2.26
CA VAL A 33 -3.44 -6.73 -3.32
C VAL A 33 -4.42 -7.75 -2.73
N PRO A 34 -4.01 -8.61 -1.76
CA PRO A 34 -4.94 -9.45 -1.01
C PRO A 34 -6.09 -8.67 -0.36
N TYR A 35 -5.81 -7.50 0.21
CA TYR A 35 -6.81 -6.70 0.91
C TYR A 35 -7.85 -6.16 -0.07
N MET A 36 -7.42 -5.49 -1.14
CA MET A 36 -8.31 -4.99 -2.19
C MET A 36 -9.15 -6.11 -2.80
N ALA A 37 -8.55 -7.27 -3.09
CA ALA A 37 -9.26 -8.42 -3.62
C ALA A 37 -10.41 -8.84 -2.69
N ARG A 38 -10.16 -8.94 -1.38
CA ARG A 38 -11.20 -9.27 -0.39
C ARG A 38 -12.31 -8.23 -0.35
N ARG A 39 -12.00 -6.92 -0.44
CA ARG A 39 -13.03 -5.86 -0.47
C ARG A 39 -13.88 -5.94 -1.72
N PHE A 40 -13.28 -6.15 -2.90
CA PHE A 40 -14.04 -6.33 -4.13
C PHE A 40 -14.95 -7.55 -4.10
N ILE A 41 -14.45 -8.69 -3.63
CA ILE A 41 -15.26 -9.91 -3.49
C ILE A 41 -16.42 -9.67 -2.53
N TYR A 42 -16.15 -9.03 -1.40
CA TYR A 42 -17.18 -8.74 -0.39
C TYR A 42 -18.31 -7.86 -0.94
N TYR A 43 -17.99 -6.81 -1.71
CA TYR A 43 -18.98 -5.86 -2.20
C TYR A 43 -19.64 -6.23 -3.54
N TYR A 44 -18.94 -6.94 -4.42
CA TYR A 44 -19.40 -7.17 -5.80
C TYR A 44 -19.42 -8.65 -6.20
N ASN A 45 -19.09 -9.56 -5.29
CA ASN A 45 -18.90 -10.99 -5.58
C ASN A 45 -18.00 -11.24 -6.81
N SER A 46 -17.05 -10.33 -7.05
CA SER A 46 -16.16 -10.32 -8.20
C SER A 46 -14.87 -9.61 -7.83
N ASN A 47 -13.79 -9.88 -8.56
CA ASN A 47 -12.51 -9.21 -8.39
C ASN A 47 -12.05 -8.65 -9.74
N PRO A 48 -12.07 -7.33 -9.95
CA PRO A 48 -11.71 -6.73 -11.24
C PRO A 48 -10.21 -6.82 -11.54
N MET A 49 -9.42 -7.30 -10.59
CA MET A 49 -7.99 -7.48 -10.73
C MET A 49 -7.61 -8.85 -11.28
N ILE A 50 -8.53 -9.79 -11.53
CA ILE A 50 -8.23 -11.14 -12.03
C ILE A 50 -9.04 -11.45 -13.30
N LYS A 51 -8.66 -12.49 -14.04
CA LYS A 51 -9.46 -13.01 -15.17
C LYS A 51 -10.57 -13.92 -14.65
N GLU A 52 -11.63 -14.11 -15.44
CA GLU A 52 -12.76 -14.99 -15.09
C GLU A 52 -12.33 -16.44 -14.75
N LYS A 53 -11.28 -16.93 -15.40
CA LYS A 53 -10.73 -18.27 -15.18
C LYS A 53 -9.84 -18.39 -13.94
N ASP A 54 -9.44 -17.27 -13.34
CA ASP A 54 -8.55 -17.26 -12.18
C ASP A 54 -9.35 -17.55 -10.91
N LYS A 55 -8.70 -18.17 -9.91
CA LYS A 55 -9.36 -18.47 -8.64
C LYS A 55 -9.64 -17.18 -7.88
N LEU A 56 -10.92 -16.92 -7.59
CA LEU A 56 -11.38 -15.69 -6.93
C LEU A 56 -10.67 -15.40 -5.60
N TYR A 57 -10.42 -16.43 -4.80
CA TYR A 57 -9.80 -16.32 -3.47
C TYR A 57 -8.27 -16.44 -3.46
N ASP A 58 -7.63 -16.52 -4.64
CA ASP A 58 -6.17 -16.50 -4.70
C ASP A 58 -5.65 -15.09 -4.51
N SER A 59 -5.17 -14.83 -3.29
CA SER A 59 -4.81 -13.50 -2.80
C SER A 59 -3.66 -12.81 -3.53
N VAL A 60 -2.90 -13.54 -4.36
CA VAL A 60 -1.68 -13.04 -5.01
C VAL A 60 -1.84 -12.78 -6.51
N ASN A 61 -2.98 -13.16 -7.09
CA ASN A 61 -3.20 -13.03 -8.52
C ASN A 61 -3.72 -11.65 -8.88
N THR A 62 -3.08 -11.03 -9.88
CA THR A 62 -3.58 -9.82 -10.52
C THR A 62 -3.22 -9.81 -12.01
N ILE A 63 -4.11 -9.25 -12.84
CA ILE A 63 -3.88 -8.99 -14.27
C ILE A 63 -2.94 -7.81 -14.50
N TYR A 64 -2.74 -6.96 -13.49
CA TYR A 64 -1.79 -5.85 -13.54
C TYR A 64 -0.39 -6.35 -13.24
N HIS A 65 0.64 -5.76 -13.86
CA HIS A 65 2.00 -6.07 -13.47
C HIS A 65 2.25 -5.57 -12.04
N LEU A 66 2.69 -6.44 -11.14
CA LEU A 66 3.01 -6.07 -9.77
C LEU A 66 4.52 -5.86 -9.61
N ILE A 67 4.93 -4.60 -9.44
CA ILE A 67 6.29 -4.20 -9.08
C ILE A 67 6.32 -4.01 -7.56
N ASP A 68 6.64 -5.09 -6.85
CA ASP A 68 6.79 -5.05 -5.39
C ASP A 68 8.23 -4.68 -5.00
N LEU A 69 8.40 -3.43 -4.57
CA LEU A 69 9.68 -2.82 -4.23
C LEU A 69 10.36 -3.50 -3.04
N TYR A 70 9.61 -4.11 -2.11
CA TYR A 70 10.20 -4.83 -0.98
C TYR A 70 11.05 -6.01 -1.47
N HIS A 71 10.46 -6.84 -2.34
CA HIS A 71 11.16 -8.00 -2.89
C HIS A 71 12.29 -7.59 -3.84
N ASN A 72 12.13 -6.49 -4.58
CA ASN A 72 13.19 -5.97 -5.45
C ASN A 72 14.37 -5.43 -4.64
N CYS A 73 14.12 -4.62 -3.60
CA CYS A 73 15.17 -4.12 -2.69
C CYS A 73 15.92 -5.26 -2.02
N ARG A 74 15.19 -6.24 -1.48
CA ARG A 74 15.80 -7.41 -0.82
C ARG A 74 16.67 -8.24 -1.75
N ARG A 75 16.35 -8.30 -3.05
CA ARG A 75 17.15 -8.99 -4.07
C ARG A 75 18.38 -8.18 -4.49
N LYS A 76 18.19 -6.91 -4.87
CA LYS A 76 19.28 -6.05 -5.38
C LYS A 76 20.32 -5.74 -4.31
N PHE A 77 19.87 -5.40 -3.09
CA PHE A 77 20.73 -4.95 -2.00
C PHE A 77 20.99 -6.03 -0.96
N LYS A 78 20.90 -7.31 -1.35
CA LYS A 78 21.02 -8.44 -0.43
C LYS A 78 22.33 -8.38 0.35
N GLY A 79 22.23 -8.34 1.68
CA GLY A 79 23.37 -8.32 2.60
C GLY A 79 23.93 -6.93 2.90
N LEU A 80 23.47 -5.86 2.21
CA LEU A 80 23.87 -4.49 2.52
C LEU A 80 23.12 -3.94 3.74
N TYR A 81 21.88 -4.36 3.96
CA TYR A 81 21.02 -3.86 5.04
C TYR A 81 20.51 -4.99 5.93
N GLU A 82 20.38 -4.71 7.24
CA GLU A 82 19.81 -5.63 8.22
C GLU A 82 18.33 -5.90 7.95
N LYS A 83 17.58 -4.85 7.58
CA LYS A 83 16.15 -4.90 7.31
C LYS A 83 15.85 -4.26 5.97
N TYR A 84 14.77 -4.69 5.34
CA TYR A 84 14.28 -4.12 4.08
C TYR A 84 12.85 -3.61 4.25
N ASN A 85 12.43 -3.21 5.46
CA ASN A 85 11.16 -2.50 5.59
C ASN A 85 11.29 -1.08 5.01
N LEU A 86 10.17 -0.44 4.72
CA LEU A 86 10.15 0.84 4.01
C LEU A 86 10.96 1.91 4.75
N THR A 87 10.75 2.06 6.06
CA THR A 87 11.50 3.00 6.90
C THR A 87 13.02 2.79 6.81
N ASN A 88 13.49 1.53 6.79
CA ASN A 88 14.92 1.27 6.65
C ASN A 88 15.44 1.60 5.25
N MET A 89 14.64 1.38 4.19
CA MET A 89 15.06 1.79 2.84
C MET A 89 15.05 3.32 2.69
N GLU A 90 14.11 4.03 3.28
CA GLU A 90 14.13 5.49 3.29
C GLU A 90 15.41 6.01 3.95
N GLU A 91 15.73 5.51 5.15
CA GLU A 91 16.90 5.98 5.87
C GLU A 91 18.20 5.56 5.17
N LYS A 92 18.33 4.28 4.80
CA LYS A 92 19.63 3.72 4.36
C LYS A 92 19.87 3.78 2.85
N LEU A 93 18.81 3.79 2.04
CA LEU A 93 18.91 3.87 0.58
C LEU A 93 18.66 5.29 0.08
N LEU A 94 17.68 6.00 0.65
CA LEU A 94 17.32 7.36 0.20
C LEU A 94 17.94 8.48 1.04
N ASN A 95 18.56 8.18 2.18
CA ASN A 95 18.98 9.17 3.19
C ASN A 95 17.84 10.10 3.62
N LEU A 96 16.60 9.59 3.64
CA LEU A 96 15.41 10.29 4.10
C LEU A 96 15.09 9.87 5.53
N LYS A 97 14.89 10.85 6.40
CA LYS A 97 14.42 10.64 7.78
C LYS A 97 13.02 11.23 7.91
N ARG A 98 12.06 10.42 8.34
CA ARG A 98 10.72 10.87 8.65
C ARG A 98 10.73 11.64 9.97
N GLU A 99 9.93 12.71 10.05
CA GLU A 99 9.58 13.34 11.33
C GLU A 99 8.47 12.55 12.05
N ASN A 100 7.59 11.91 11.28
CA ASN A 100 6.53 11.05 11.80
C ASN A 100 7.12 9.70 12.29
N GLU A 101 6.93 9.42 13.57
CA GLU A 101 7.38 8.17 14.21
C GLU A 101 6.27 7.11 14.36
N LEU A 102 5.07 7.36 13.81
CA LEU A 102 3.93 6.46 13.95
C LEU A 102 4.26 5.07 13.35
N PRO A 103 4.29 3.99 14.16
CA PRO A 103 4.49 2.65 13.63
C PRO A 103 3.31 2.22 12.75
N SER A 104 3.57 1.60 11.59
CA SER A 104 2.52 1.21 10.63
C SER A 104 1.43 0.32 11.26
N GLY A 105 1.79 -0.55 12.21
CA GLY A 105 0.84 -1.39 12.94
C GLY A 105 -0.15 -0.63 13.84
N LEU A 106 0.12 0.63 14.18
CA LEU A 106 -0.75 1.49 14.99
C LEU A 106 -1.65 2.41 14.16
N VAL A 107 -1.42 2.53 12.85
CA VAL A 107 -2.18 3.41 11.96
C VAL A 107 -3.69 3.16 12.06
N GLY A 108 -4.11 1.90 11.96
CA GLY A 108 -5.53 1.54 12.05
C GLY A 108 -6.17 1.86 13.40
N LEU A 109 -5.43 1.66 14.50
CA LEU A 109 -5.90 2.00 15.85
C LEU A 109 -6.03 3.52 16.04
N CYS A 110 -5.05 4.29 15.53
CA CYS A 110 -5.07 5.75 15.60
C CYS A 110 -6.26 6.33 14.84
N TYR A 111 -6.50 5.83 13.62
CA TYR A 111 -7.65 6.23 12.83
C TYR A 111 -8.97 5.85 13.51
N LYS A 112 -9.06 4.66 14.08
CA LYS A 112 -10.25 4.24 14.85
C LYS A 112 -10.54 5.18 16.02
N LYS A 113 -9.53 5.54 16.82
CA LYS A 113 -9.68 6.50 17.92
C LYS A 113 -10.17 7.86 17.42
N TYR A 114 -9.62 8.33 16.31
CA TYR A 114 -10.11 9.56 15.67
C TYR A 114 -11.59 9.49 15.31
N LEU A 115 -12.07 8.37 14.76
CA LEU A 115 -13.50 8.21 14.45
C LEU A 115 -14.39 8.18 15.70
N GLU A 116 -13.88 7.70 16.84
CA GLU A 116 -14.62 7.65 18.11
C GLU A 116 -14.80 9.05 18.73
N ASP A 117 -13.76 9.90 18.66
CA ASP A 117 -13.80 11.29 19.17
C ASP A 117 -12.87 12.20 18.34
N PRO A 118 -13.37 12.77 17.23
CA PRO A 118 -12.55 13.55 16.30
C PRO A 118 -11.92 14.79 16.94
N LEU A 119 -12.67 15.49 17.80
CA LEU A 119 -12.19 16.73 18.44
C LEU A 119 -11.02 16.43 19.39
N ARG A 120 -11.10 15.32 20.13
CA ARG A 120 -10.04 14.91 21.04
C ARG A 120 -8.81 14.36 20.32
N TYR A 121 -9.01 13.62 19.23
CA TYR A 121 -7.96 12.83 18.59
C TYR A 121 -7.56 13.34 17.19
N VAL A 122 -7.85 14.59 16.87
CA VAL A 122 -7.44 15.21 15.59
C VAL A 122 -5.94 15.08 15.31
N GLY A 123 -5.10 15.11 16.35
CA GLY A 123 -3.66 14.87 16.19
C GLY A 123 -3.34 13.48 15.63
N LEU A 124 -4.10 12.44 16.00
CA LEU A 124 -3.87 11.08 15.52
C LEU A 124 -4.14 10.93 14.02
N VAL A 125 -5.17 11.60 13.49
CA VAL A 125 -5.44 11.54 12.05
C VAL A 125 -4.38 12.28 11.24
N LYS A 126 -3.82 13.37 11.77
CA LYS A 126 -2.65 14.04 11.16
C LYS A 126 -1.48 13.07 11.01
N GLU A 127 -1.13 12.36 12.09
CA GLU A 127 -0.02 11.39 12.05
C GLU A 127 -0.29 10.23 11.08
N VAL A 128 -1.55 9.78 10.96
CA VAL A 128 -1.96 8.75 9.98
C VAL A 128 -1.79 9.25 8.54
N ILE A 129 -2.20 10.49 8.26
CA ILE A 129 -2.07 11.10 6.94
C ILE A 129 -0.59 11.27 6.58
N GLU A 130 0.22 11.78 7.50
CA GLU A 130 1.67 11.94 7.30
C GLU A 130 2.36 10.59 7.08
N HIS A 131 1.98 9.54 7.81
CA HIS A 131 2.50 8.20 7.58
C HIS A 131 2.20 7.71 6.15
N ASN A 132 0.93 7.77 5.73
CA ASN A 132 0.51 7.33 4.40
C ASN A 132 1.15 8.17 3.28
N TYR A 133 1.37 9.47 3.51
CA TYR A 133 2.07 10.34 2.58
C TYR A 133 3.48 9.82 2.32
N TRP A 134 4.28 9.57 3.36
CA TRP A 134 5.64 9.06 3.21
C TRP A 134 5.67 7.67 2.59
N ASP A 135 4.73 6.80 2.97
CA ASP A 135 4.62 5.45 2.41
C ASP A 135 4.45 5.47 0.88
N ILE A 136 3.72 6.46 0.35
CA ILE A 136 3.51 6.63 -1.09
C ILE A 136 4.67 7.38 -1.74
N TYR A 137 5.11 8.48 -1.12
CA TYR A 137 6.14 9.37 -1.66
C TYR A 137 7.47 8.65 -1.90
N SER A 138 7.83 7.72 -1.02
CA SER A 138 9.09 7.00 -1.09
C SER A 138 9.14 5.95 -2.22
N MET A 139 8.00 5.42 -2.66
CA MET A 139 7.95 4.38 -3.69
C MET A 139 8.63 4.76 -5.03
N PRO A 140 8.31 5.89 -5.69
CA PRO A 140 8.98 6.27 -6.93
C PRO A 140 10.49 6.51 -6.75
N LEU A 141 10.92 7.03 -5.60
CA LEU A 141 12.33 7.27 -5.31
C LEU A 141 13.11 5.95 -5.15
N ILE A 142 12.52 4.98 -4.45
CA ILE A 142 13.09 3.63 -4.34
C ILE A 142 13.13 2.94 -5.70
N LEU A 143 12.06 3.06 -6.49
CA LEU A 143 12.02 2.51 -7.84
C LEU A 143 13.13 3.09 -8.71
N GLN A 144 13.37 4.40 -8.66
CA GLN A 144 14.48 5.04 -9.36
C GLN A 144 15.82 4.43 -8.97
N LYS A 145 16.09 4.26 -7.67
CA LYS A 145 17.32 3.61 -7.17
C LYS A 145 17.48 2.15 -7.61
N LEU A 146 16.37 1.43 -7.74
CA LEU A 146 16.38 0.06 -8.27
C LEU A 146 16.71 0.00 -9.76
N LEU A 147 16.41 1.06 -10.51
CA LEU A 147 16.66 1.16 -11.96
C LEU A 147 18.04 1.74 -12.32
N GLU A 148 18.76 2.33 -11.36
CA GLU A 148 20.17 2.72 -11.53
C GLU A 148 21.07 1.49 -11.72
N ASP A 149 22.09 1.56 -12.58
CA ASP A 149 23.06 0.47 -12.84
C ASP A 149 24.04 0.25 -11.68
#